data_AF-A0A0G0DYW6-F1
#
_entry.id   AF-A0A0G0DYW6-F1
#
_cell.length_a   1.000
_cell.length_b   1.000
_cell.length_c   1.000
_cell.angle_alpha   90.00
_cell.angle_beta   90.00
_cell.angle_gamma   90.00
#
_symmetry.space_group_name_H-M   'P 1'
#
loop_
_entity.id
_entity.type
_entity.pdbx_description
1 polymer ?
#
loop_
_entity_poly.entity_id
_entity_poly.type
_entity_poly.pdbx_seq_one_letter_code
_entity_poly.pdbx_strand_id
1 'polypeptide(L)'
;MDSQDYYQKPKNKIFFDIETIPADENTKEVAVSLALQKANKYNNDKKTKSRESLYRLTAISGDFGQIFCIGYALNDQTVEIIKGEEAEILKNWWQIANQADLFIGHNIMDFDLRFIFKRSIIHKIKPAARHLNLSFARYRNFPIYDTMREWEKWSQSFISLDTLAKALGLQSSKTDGIDGSKVYGYYLKGKYQEIYHYCQKDVELTRQVYNRMTFEN
;
A
#
# COMPACT_ATOMS: atom_id res chain seq x y z
N MET A 1 0.56 35.63 22.23
CA MET A 1 -0.36 35.27 21.15
C MET A 1 -0.89 33.89 21.46
N ASP A 2 -2.20 33.78 21.43
CA ASP A 2 -3.00 32.86 22.20
C ASP A 2 -2.86 31.37 21.87
N SER A 3 -3.23 30.63 22.91
CA SER A 3 -3.60 29.24 23.02
C SER A 3 -4.44 28.65 21.87
N GLN A 4 -4.31 27.32 21.73
CA GLN A 4 -5.24 26.39 21.06
C GLN A 4 -5.11 26.23 19.54
N ASP A 5 -4.02 25.60 19.09
CA ASP A 5 -4.17 24.62 18.01
C ASP A 5 -4.86 23.39 18.63
N TYR A 6 -6.19 23.43 18.67
CA TYR A 6 -6.97 22.21 18.84
C TYR A 6 -6.51 21.26 17.73
N TYR A 7 -5.90 20.13 18.09
CA TYR A 7 -5.82 18.97 17.22
C TYR A 7 -7.25 18.60 16.84
N GLN A 8 -7.78 19.18 15.75
CA GLN A 8 -9.04 18.75 15.19
C GLN A 8 -8.84 17.28 14.82
N LYS A 9 -9.55 16.40 15.52
CA LYS A 9 -9.60 14.99 15.13
C LYS A 9 -9.95 14.95 13.63
N PRO A 10 -9.21 14.19 12.81
CA PRO A 10 -9.51 14.08 11.39
C PRO A 10 -10.96 13.66 11.23
N LYS A 11 -11.73 14.41 10.43
CA LYS A 11 -13.16 14.15 10.26
C LYS A 11 -13.39 12.93 9.38
N ASN A 12 -12.54 12.77 8.36
CA ASN A 12 -12.64 11.66 7.41
C ASN A 12 -11.36 10.84 7.41
N LYS A 13 -11.48 9.56 7.77
CA LYS A 13 -10.42 8.56 7.71
C LYS A 13 -10.61 7.73 6.43
N ILE A 14 -9.53 7.45 5.71
CA ILE A 14 -9.53 6.43 4.66
C ILE A 14 -8.55 5.33 5.03
N PHE A 15 -9.05 4.10 5.08
CA PHE A 15 -8.25 2.90 5.22
C PHE A 15 -8.04 2.33 3.82
N PHE A 16 -6.82 1.92 3.47
CA PHE A 16 -6.56 1.37 2.14
C PHE A 16 -5.31 0.48 2.13
N ASP A 17 -5.25 -0.32 1.07
CA ASP A 17 -4.15 -1.21 0.71
C ASP A 17 -4.14 -1.35 -0.81
N ILE A 18 -2.99 -1.66 -1.41
CA ILE A 18 -2.86 -1.88 -2.86
C ILE A 18 -2.34 -3.27 -3.18
N GLU A 19 -2.85 -3.83 -4.28
CA GLU A 19 -2.25 -5.01 -4.89
C GLU A 19 -1.52 -4.64 -6.16
N THR A 20 -0.32 -5.21 -6.31
CA THR A 20 0.58 -4.88 -7.40
C THR A 20 0.97 -6.12 -8.21
N ILE A 21 1.19 -5.90 -9.50
CA ILE A 21 1.72 -6.89 -10.42
C ILE A 21 3.01 -6.37 -11.05
N PRO A 22 3.84 -7.26 -11.62
CA PRO A 22 5.08 -6.88 -12.30
C PRO A 22 4.87 -5.84 -13.40
N ALA A 23 6.00 -5.31 -13.87
CA ALA A 23 6.06 -4.37 -14.98
C ALA A 23 5.30 -4.85 -16.22
N ASP A 24 4.73 -3.93 -16.97
CA ASP A 24 4.08 -4.26 -18.24
C ASP A 24 5.09 -4.74 -19.28
N GLU A 25 4.62 -5.37 -20.36
CA GLU A 25 5.50 -5.98 -21.35
C GLU A 25 6.40 -4.95 -22.07
N ASN A 26 5.97 -3.69 -22.21
CA ASN A 26 6.77 -2.65 -22.85
C ASN A 26 7.93 -2.19 -21.96
N THR A 27 7.76 -2.24 -20.63
CA THR A 27 8.79 -1.80 -19.67
C THR A 27 9.54 -2.95 -19.01
N LYS A 28 9.14 -4.20 -19.27
CA LYS A 28 9.72 -5.42 -18.69
C LYS A 28 11.22 -5.54 -18.83
N GLU A 29 11.77 -5.33 -20.03
CA GLU A 29 13.21 -5.48 -20.26
C GLU A 29 14.04 -4.51 -19.42
N VAL A 30 13.65 -3.23 -19.43
CA VAL A 30 14.34 -2.20 -18.64
C VAL A 30 14.14 -2.44 -17.15
N ALA A 31 12.94 -2.84 -16.72
CA ALA A 31 12.64 -3.11 -15.31
C ALA A 31 13.47 -4.29 -14.77
N VAL A 32 13.58 -5.39 -15.53
CA VAL A 32 14.39 -6.56 -15.18
C VAL A 32 15.87 -6.21 -15.13
N SER A 33 16.37 -5.44 -16.10
CA SER A 33 17.76 -4.98 -16.11
C SER A 33 18.10 -4.14 -14.87
N LEU A 34 17.23 -3.19 -14.51
CA LEU A 34 17.43 -2.36 -13.32
C LEU A 34 17.26 -3.14 -12.01
N ALA A 35 16.35 -4.12 -11.97
CA ALA A 35 16.23 -5.03 -10.83
C ALA A 35 17.50 -5.86 -10.63
N LEU A 36 18.14 -6.32 -11.72
CA LEU A 36 19.42 -7.03 -11.67
C LEU A 36 20.54 -6.13 -11.12
N GLN A 37 20.65 -4.90 -11.62
CA GLN A 37 21.63 -3.93 -11.14
C GLN A 37 21.47 -3.63 -9.64
N LYS A 38 20.23 -3.41 -9.17
CA LYS A 38 19.94 -3.24 -7.74
C LYS A 38 20.33 -4.50 -6.96
N ALA A 39 19.94 -5.69 -7.41
CA ALA A 39 20.29 -6.95 -6.73
C ALA A 39 21.81 -7.14 -6.56
N ASN A 40 22.58 -6.86 -7.61
CA ASN A 40 24.05 -6.97 -7.58
C ASN A 40 24.72 -5.95 -6.65
N LYS A 41 24.10 -4.79 -6.42
CA LYS A 41 24.63 -3.75 -5.53
C LYS A 41 24.45 -4.09 -4.04
N TYR A 42 23.35 -4.76 -3.67
CA TYR A 42 23.00 -5.04 -2.27
C TYR A 42 23.35 -6.46 -1.80
N ASN A 43 23.49 -7.43 -2.71
CA ASN A 43 23.87 -8.80 -2.35
C ASN A 43 25.34 -9.05 -2.70
N ASN A 44 26.19 -9.19 -1.68
CA ASN A 44 27.54 -9.78 -1.84
C ASN A 44 27.48 -11.31 -2.12
N ASP A 45 26.30 -11.93 -1.99
CA ASP A 45 26.07 -13.35 -2.25
C ASP A 45 25.83 -13.62 -3.75
N LYS A 46 26.74 -14.41 -4.34
CA LYS A 46 26.78 -14.85 -5.75
C LYS A 46 25.66 -15.83 -6.15
N LYS A 47 24.41 -15.65 -5.70
CA LYS A 47 23.27 -16.37 -6.30
C LYS A 47 22.68 -15.54 -7.41
N THR A 48 22.94 -15.96 -8.65
CA THR A 48 22.30 -15.40 -9.84
C THR A 48 20.79 -15.57 -9.72
N LYS A 49 20.05 -14.47 -9.53
CA LYS A 49 18.58 -14.52 -9.58
C LYS A 49 18.15 -14.83 -11.01
N SER A 50 17.19 -15.74 -11.17
CA SER A 50 16.61 -16.01 -12.48
C SER A 50 15.92 -14.75 -13.01
N ARG A 51 15.85 -14.65 -14.34
CA ARG A 51 15.15 -13.55 -15.02
C ARG A 51 13.69 -13.43 -14.58
N GLU A 52 13.02 -14.55 -14.39
CA GLU A 52 11.64 -14.61 -13.87
C GLU A 52 11.56 -14.09 -12.42
N SER A 53 12.53 -14.44 -11.56
CA SER A 53 12.56 -13.91 -10.19
C SER A 53 12.76 -12.39 -10.17
N LEU A 54 13.66 -11.88 -11.02
CA LEU A 54 13.88 -10.44 -11.17
C LEU A 54 12.63 -9.73 -11.68
N TYR A 55 11.94 -10.32 -12.64
CA TYR A 55 10.67 -9.79 -13.14
C TYR A 55 9.61 -9.73 -12.05
N ARG A 56 9.44 -10.78 -11.25
CA ARG A 56 8.52 -10.78 -10.10
C ARG A 56 8.84 -9.68 -9.07
N LEU A 57 10.12 -9.39 -8.84
CA LEU A 57 10.53 -8.31 -7.94
C LEU A 57 10.15 -6.91 -8.44
N THR A 58 9.81 -6.75 -9.71
CA THR A 58 9.33 -5.46 -10.23
C THR A 58 7.95 -5.10 -9.67
N ALA A 59 7.16 -6.08 -9.21
CA ALA A 59 5.84 -5.83 -8.62
C ALA A 59 5.92 -4.92 -7.39
N ILE A 60 6.96 -5.05 -6.56
CA ILE A 60 7.18 -4.23 -5.38
C ILE A 60 7.92 -2.91 -5.67
N SER A 61 8.06 -2.54 -6.95
CA SER A 61 8.78 -1.33 -7.37
C SER A 61 7.84 -0.37 -8.08
N GLY A 62 7.42 0.70 -7.40
CA GLY A 62 6.55 1.74 -8.00
C GLY A 62 7.14 2.45 -9.22
N ASP A 63 8.43 2.22 -9.53
CA ASP A 63 9.08 2.70 -10.75
C ASP A 63 8.53 1.97 -11.99
N PHE A 64 8.21 0.66 -11.89
CA PHE A 64 7.87 -0.20 -13.02
C PHE A 64 6.68 -1.11 -12.82
N GLY A 65 6.46 -1.63 -11.60
CA GLY A 65 5.29 -2.43 -11.28
C GLY A 65 3.99 -1.64 -11.51
N GLN A 66 2.90 -2.38 -11.60
CA GLN A 66 1.57 -1.84 -11.90
C GLN A 66 0.64 -2.04 -10.71
N ILE A 67 -0.20 -1.06 -10.44
CA ILE A 67 -1.32 -1.21 -9.50
C ILE A 67 -2.41 -2.03 -10.19
N PHE A 68 -2.72 -3.20 -9.61
CA PHE A 68 -3.77 -4.08 -10.09
C PHE A 68 -5.13 -3.74 -9.48
N CYS A 69 -5.15 -3.41 -8.18
CA CYS A 69 -6.33 -2.86 -7.53
C CYS A 69 -5.95 -2.04 -6.29
N ILE A 70 -6.90 -1.23 -5.83
CA ILE A 70 -6.82 -0.52 -4.55
C ILE A 70 -8.08 -0.87 -3.76
N GLY A 71 -7.89 -1.48 -2.60
CA GLY A 71 -8.96 -1.64 -1.61
C GLY A 71 -9.05 -0.41 -0.75
N TYR A 72 -10.25 0.04 -0.41
CA TYR A 72 -10.42 1.19 0.48
C TYR A 72 -11.72 1.14 1.29
N ALA A 73 -11.73 1.81 2.45
CA ALA A 73 -12.93 2.11 3.22
C ALA A 73 -12.85 3.54 3.77
N LEU A 74 -13.94 4.31 3.63
CA LEU A 74 -14.09 5.61 4.26
C LEU A 74 -14.76 5.44 5.61
N ASN A 75 -14.07 5.85 6.69
CA ASN A 75 -14.55 5.69 8.06
C ASN A 75 -15.01 4.24 8.33
N ASP A 76 -16.27 4.07 8.78
CA ASP A 76 -16.87 2.78 9.11
C ASP A 76 -17.61 2.12 7.94
N GLN A 77 -17.50 2.67 6.72
CA GLN A 77 -18.13 2.09 5.53
C GLN A 77 -17.53 0.72 5.17
N THR A 78 -18.25 -0.03 4.34
CA THR A 78 -17.78 -1.32 3.81
C THR A 78 -16.57 -1.13 2.89
N VAL A 79 -15.67 -2.11 2.87
CA VAL A 79 -14.51 -2.06 1.99
C VAL A 79 -14.91 -2.24 0.53
N GLU A 80 -14.52 -1.29 -0.31
CA GLU A 80 -14.69 -1.29 -1.75
C GLU A 80 -13.36 -1.56 -2.48
N ILE A 81 -13.45 -1.99 -3.74
CA ILE A 81 -12.29 -2.26 -4.60
C ILE A 81 -12.36 -1.40 -5.87
N ILE A 82 -11.32 -0.60 -6.07
CA ILE A 82 -11.06 0.09 -7.34
C ILE A 82 -10.24 -0.87 -8.22
N LYS A 83 -10.76 -1.16 -9.41
CA LYS A 83 -10.15 -2.07 -10.40
C LYS A 83 -10.39 -1.56 -11.82
N GLY A 84 -9.59 -2.05 -12.77
CA GLY A 84 -9.64 -1.65 -14.18
C GLY A 84 -8.23 -1.41 -14.71
N GLU A 85 -8.12 -0.64 -15.78
CA GLU A 85 -6.82 -0.15 -16.26
C GLU A 85 -6.18 0.77 -15.22
N GLU A 86 -4.84 0.69 -15.07
CA GLU A 86 -4.12 1.39 -14.00
C GLU A 86 -4.39 2.91 -13.99
N ALA A 87 -4.45 3.53 -15.17
CA ALA A 87 -4.76 4.96 -15.28
C ALA A 87 -6.16 5.32 -14.74
N GLU A 88 -7.16 4.47 -14.94
CA GLU A 88 -8.52 4.68 -14.42
C GLU A 88 -8.58 4.39 -12.92
N ILE A 89 -7.86 3.38 -12.44
CA ILE A 89 -7.70 3.12 -11.00
C ILE A 89 -7.15 4.37 -10.30
N LEU A 90 -6.09 4.97 -10.85
CA LEU A 90 -5.46 6.16 -10.28
C LEU A 90 -6.39 7.39 -10.28
N LYS A 91 -7.15 7.61 -11.36
CA LYS A 91 -8.14 8.70 -11.43
C LYS A 91 -9.22 8.53 -10.37
N ASN A 92 -9.80 7.34 -10.26
CA ASN A 92 -10.84 7.03 -9.29
C ASN A 92 -10.31 7.15 -7.85
N TRP A 93 -9.11 6.64 -7.60
CA TRP A 93 -8.44 6.77 -6.31
C TRP A 93 -8.34 8.24 -5.89
N TRP A 94 -7.84 9.13 -6.74
CA TRP A 94 -7.69 10.53 -6.36
C TRP A 94 -9.01 11.27 -6.16
N GLN A 95 -10.09 10.86 -6.85
CA GLN A 95 -11.44 11.38 -6.59
C GLN A 95 -11.93 10.97 -5.20
N ILE A 96 -11.78 9.70 -4.83
CA ILE A 96 -12.18 9.15 -3.53
C ILE A 96 -11.32 9.71 -2.40
N ALA A 97 -9.99 9.66 -2.57
CA ALA A 97 -9.02 10.19 -1.64
C ALA A 97 -9.25 11.68 -1.37
N ASN A 98 -9.87 12.43 -2.28
CA ASN A 98 -10.27 13.82 -2.06
C ASN A 98 -11.33 14.03 -0.96
N GLN A 99 -11.80 12.97 -0.30
CA GLN A 99 -12.66 13.05 0.89
C GLN A 99 -11.91 12.87 2.23
N ALA A 100 -10.75 12.19 2.24
CA ALA A 100 -9.99 11.84 3.44
C ALA A 100 -9.09 12.94 4.03
N ASP A 101 -9.15 13.17 5.33
CA ASP A 101 -8.18 14.01 6.04
C ASP A 101 -7.00 13.19 6.58
N LEU A 102 -7.24 11.91 6.87
CA LEU A 102 -6.24 10.97 7.39
C LEU A 102 -6.20 9.71 6.52
N PHE A 103 -5.02 9.42 5.98
CA PHE A 103 -4.70 8.17 5.27
C PHE A 103 -4.19 7.13 6.25
N ILE A 104 -4.82 5.97 6.30
CA ILE A 104 -4.50 4.90 7.24
C ILE A 104 -4.24 3.63 6.46
N GLY A 105 -3.18 2.92 6.84
CA GLY A 105 -2.77 1.68 6.20
C GLY A 105 -1.61 1.04 6.93
N HIS A 106 -1.11 -0.07 6.39
CA HIS A 106 0.04 -0.78 6.93
C HIS A 106 1.23 -0.67 5.98
N ASN A 107 2.33 -0.03 6.40
CA ASN A 107 3.50 0.24 5.55
C ASN A 107 3.24 1.20 4.37
N ILE A 108 2.15 1.96 4.42
CA ILE A 108 1.74 2.87 3.35
C ILE A 108 2.70 4.03 3.11
N MET A 109 3.46 4.45 4.13
CA MET A 109 4.44 5.53 3.97
C MET A 109 5.63 5.11 3.13
N ASP A 110 6.06 3.85 3.24
CA ASP A 110 7.24 3.36 2.55
C ASP A 110 6.89 2.60 1.26
N PHE A 111 5.64 2.14 1.13
CA PHE A 111 5.14 1.38 -0.01
C PHE A 111 3.96 2.06 -0.71
N ASP A 112 2.72 1.85 -0.24
CA ASP A 112 1.49 2.08 -1.02
C ASP A 112 1.32 3.51 -1.52
N LEU A 113 1.37 4.52 -0.66
CA LEU A 113 1.21 5.91 -1.09
C LEU A 113 2.33 6.32 -2.01
N ARG A 114 3.58 5.92 -1.71
CA ARG A 114 4.71 6.21 -2.59
C ARG A 114 4.53 5.55 -3.95
N PHE A 115 4.00 4.34 -3.99
CA PHE A 115 3.68 3.62 -5.21
C PHE A 115 2.62 4.37 -6.00
N ILE A 116 1.48 4.69 -5.39
CA ILE A 116 0.39 5.47 -6.00
C ILE A 116 0.90 6.79 -6.56
N PHE A 117 1.69 7.57 -5.82
CA PHE A 117 2.25 8.84 -6.30
C PHE A 117 3.18 8.64 -7.50
N LYS A 118 4.09 7.67 -7.45
CA LYS A 118 4.98 7.36 -8.58
C LYS A 118 4.19 6.97 -9.82
N ARG A 119 3.22 6.06 -9.68
CA ARG A 119 2.38 5.61 -10.79
C ARG A 119 1.50 6.73 -11.33
N SER A 120 0.99 7.61 -10.47
CA SER A 120 0.28 8.84 -10.86
C SER A 120 1.15 9.74 -11.73
N ILE A 121 2.41 9.96 -11.36
CA ILE A 121 3.36 10.75 -12.17
C ILE A 121 3.62 10.08 -13.51
N ILE A 122 3.89 8.77 -13.53
CA ILE A 122 4.16 7.99 -14.75
C ILE A 122 2.97 8.05 -15.72
N HIS A 123 1.75 7.89 -15.21
CA HIS A 123 0.51 7.97 -15.99
C HIS A 123 0.01 9.41 -16.24
N LYS A 124 0.75 10.43 -15.79
CA LYS A 124 0.37 11.85 -15.88
C LYS A 124 -1.00 12.16 -15.25
N ILE A 125 -1.38 11.38 -14.24
CA ILE A 125 -2.58 11.60 -13.44
C ILE A 125 -2.21 12.50 -12.27
N LYS A 126 -2.85 13.65 -12.19
CA LYS A 126 -2.60 14.63 -11.12
C LYS A 126 -3.33 14.18 -9.84
N PRO A 127 -2.63 14.11 -8.69
CA PRO A 127 -3.30 13.96 -7.41
C PRO A 127 -4.34 15.05 -7.16
N ALA A 128 -5.34 14.77 -6.32
CA ALA A 128 -6.29 15.79 -5.90
C ALA A 128 -5.55 17.02 -5.33
N ALA A 129 -6.03 18.23 -5.62
CA ALA A 129 -5.29 19.46 -5.36
C ALA A 129 -4.82 19.59 -3.90
N ARG A 130 -5.67 19.21 -2.95
CA ARG A 130 -5.36 19.23 -1.51
C ARG A 130 -4.29 18.21 -1.08
N HIS A 131 -4.03 17.20 -1.91
CA HIS A 131 -3.06 16.13 -1.67
C HIS A 131 -1.77 16.28 -2.46
N LEU A 132 -1.63 17.33 -3.27
CA LEU A 132 -0.39 17.59 -4.04
C LEU A 132 0.84 17.72 -3.13
N ASN A 133 0.64 18.26 -1.92
CA ASN A 133 1.68 18.48 -0.92
C ASN A 133 1.51 17.55 0.30
N LEU A 134 0.99 16.33 0.09
CA LEU A 134 0.84 15.36 1.17
C LEU A 134 2.22 15.07 1.80
N SER A 135 2.39 15.45 3.07
CA SER A 135 3.67 15.38 3.76
C SER A 135 3.99 13.95 4.19
N PHE A 136 5.07 13.38 3.65
CA PHE A 136 5.69 12.12 4.09
C PHE A 136 6.71 12.31 5.23
N ALA A 137 6.57 13.38 6.02
CA ALA A 137 7.45 13.64 7.16
C ALA A 137 7.39 12.48 8.15
N ARG A 138 8.56 11.96 8.52
CA ARG A 138 8.70 10.93 9.56
C ARG A 138 8.29 11.48 10.92
N TYR A 139 7.94 10.59 11.85
CA TYR A 139 7.56 10.91 13.24
C TYR A 139 6.28 11.75 13.34
N ARG A 140 5.38 11.59 12.38
CA ARG A 140 4.06 12.24 12.35
C ARG A 140 3.02 11.23 11.93
N ASN A 141 1.89 11.25 12.63
CA ASN A 141 0.73 10.40 12.37
C ASN A 141 -0.41 11.12 11.62
N PHE A 142 -0.14 12.33 11.13
CA PHE A 142 -1.05 13.14 10.31
C PHE A 142 -0.25 13.84 9.20
N PRO A 143 -0.74 13.86 7.95
CA PRO A 143 -2.02 13.30 7.46
C PRO A 143 -1.95 11.80 7.12
N ILE A 144 -0.87 11.11 7.48
CA ILE A 144 -0.67 9.68 7.22
C ILE A 144 -0.45 8.97 8.55
N TYR A 145 -1.29 7.98 8.85
CA TYR A 145 -1.14 7.06 9.97
C TYR A 145 -0.73 5.70 9.42
N ASP A 146 0.57 5.41 9.47
CA ASP A 146 1.09 4.10 9.10
C ASP A 146 1.14 3.20 10.33
N THR A 147 0.24 2.20 10.37
CA THR A 147 0.10 1.30 11.54
C THR A 147 1.39 0.55 11.86
N MET A 148 2.22 0.22 10.86
CA MET A 148 3.50 -0.42 11.09
C MET A 148 4.47 0.52 11.80
N ARG A 149 4.55 1.78 11.35
CA ARG A 149 5.46 2.79 11.92
C ARG A 149 5.01 3.25 13.31
N GLU A 150 3.71 3.41 13.51
CA GLU A 150 3.12 3.82 14.79
C GLU A 150 3.21 2.73 15.87
N TRP A 151 3.14 1.46 15.46
CA TRP A 151 3.37 0.31 16.35
C TRP A 151 4.81 0.30 16.87
N GLU A 152 5.77 0.40 15.94
CA GLU A 152 7.20 0.37 16.24
C GLU A 152 7.73 1.70 16.84
N LYS A 153 6.84 2.66 17.14
CA LYS A 153 7.17 4.02 17.59
C LYS A 153 8.31 4.64 16.77
N TRP A 154 8.20 4.47 15.45
CA TRP A 154 9.14 4.99 14.46
C TRP A 154 10.58 4.48 14.60
N SER A 155 10.78 3.35 15.28
CA SER A 155 12.05 2.63 15.28
C SER A 155 12.38 2.09 13.88
N GLN A 156 13.58 1.51 13.74
CA GLN A 156 14.00 0.87 12.49
C GLN A 156 13.43 -0.55 12.35
N SER A 157 12.71 -1.06 13.35
CA SER A 157 12.05 -2.35 13.29
C SER A 157 10.85 -2.32 12.35
N PHE A 158 10.47 -3.51 11.89
CA PHE A 158 9.32 -3.73 11.02
C PHE A 158 8.53 -4.91 11.56
N ILE A 159 7.21 -4.81 11.48
CA ILE A 159 6.28 -5.88 11.83
C ILE A 159 5.31 -6.07 10.66
N SER A 160 4.96 -7.33 10.35
CA SER A 160 3.94 -7.58 9.33
C SER A 160 2.54 -7.37 9.90
N LEU A 161 1.57 -7.01 9.05
CA LEU A 161 0.16 -6.87 9.44
C LEU A 161 -0.36 -8.14 10.12
N ASP A 162 0.00 -9.31 9.60
CA ASP A 162 -0.36 -10.61 10.18
C ASP A 162 0.21 -10.82 11.59
N THR A 163 1.48 -10.48 11.81
CA THR A 163 2.12 -10.59 13.13
C THR A 163 1.50 -9.61 14.11
N LEU A 164 1.26 -8.37 13.67
CA LEU A 164 0.62 -7.33 14.47
C LEU A 164 -0.82 -7.72 14.85
N ALA A 165 -1.61 -8.21 13.90
CA ALA A 165 -2.95 -8.71 14.14
C ALA A 165 -2.97 -9.82 15.20
N LYS A 166 -2.10 -10.82 15.07
CA LYS A 166 -1.96 -11.90 16.06
C LYS A 166 -1.57 -11.39 17.44
N ALA A 167 -0.64 -10.43 17.52
CA ALA A 167 -0.23 -9.82 18.79
C ALA A 167 -1.40 -9.06 19.46
N LEU A 168 -2.33 -8.53 18.67
CA LEU A 168 -3.53 -7.84 19.13
C LEU A 168 -4.72 -8.78 19.39
N GLY A 169 -4.59 -10.09 19.14
CA GLY A 169 -5.67 -11.07 19.27
C GLY A 169 -6.72 -10.99 18.14
N LEU A 170 -6.37 -10.38 17.01
CA LEU A 170 -7.23 -10.25 15.83
C LEU A 170 -7.03 -11.42 14.86
N GLN A 171 -8.07 -11.72 14.08
CA GLN A 171 -8.00 -12.73 13.03
C GLN A 171 -7.12 -12.26 11.86
N SER A 172 -6.23 -13.13 11.40
CA SER A 172 -5.39 -12.85 10.24
C SER A 172 -6.20 -12.75 8.94
N SER A 173 -5.78 -11.88 8.03
CA SER A 173 -6.29 -11.80 6.66
C SER A 173 -5.77 -12.92 5.76
N LYS A 174 -4.71 -13.63 6.18
CA LYS A 174 -4.03 -14.69 5.40
C LYS A 174 -4.66 -16.09 5.55
N THR A 175 -5.88 -16.20 6.08
CA THR A 175 -6.53 -17.51 6.34
C THR A 175 -6.72 -18.36 5.09
N ASP A 176 -6.72 -17.75 3.90
CA ASP A 176 -7.01 -18.42 2.62
C ASP A 176 -5.74 -18.71 1.82
N GLY A 177 -4.55 -18.54 2.43
CA GLY A 177 -3.26 -18.95 1.86
C GLY A 177 -2.67 -18.03 0.79
N ILE A 178 -3.32 -16.90 0.49
CA ILE A 178 -2.76 -15.81 -0.33
C ILE A 178 -1.99 -14.83 0.57
N ASP A 179 -0.86 -14.36 0.06
CA ASP A 179 -0.01 -13.31 0.63
C ASP A 179 0.56 -12.49 -0.54
N GLY A 180 1.13 -11.32 -0.26
CA GLY A 180 1.67 -10.41 -1.29
C GLY A 180 2.66 -11.07 -2.27
N SER A 181 3.39 -12.12 -1.88
CA SER A 181 4.32 -12.81 -2.80
C SER A 181 3.60 -13.70 -3.82
N LYS A 182 2.34 -14.07 -3.57
CA LYS A 182 1.52 -14.96 -4.40
C LYS A 182 0.60 -14.21 -5.36
N VAL A 183 0.41 -12.91 -5.19
CA VAL A 183 -0.51 -12.06 -5.98
C VAL A 183 -0.30 -12.27 -7.48
N TYR A 184 0.94 -12.15 -7.97
CA TYR A 184 1.22 -12.36 -9.38
C TYR A 184 0.97 -13.81 -9.86
N GLY A 185 1.17 -14.79 -8.98
CA GLY A 185 0.83 -16.19 -9.27
C GLY A 185 -0.68 -16.43 -9.41
N TYR A 186 -1.49 -15.73 -8.62
CA TYR A 186 -2.95 -15.74 -8.75
C TYR A 186 -3.41 -14.98 -9.99
N TYR A 187 -2.78 -13.85 -10.28
CA TYR A 187 -3.03 -13.06 -11.48
C TYR A 187 -2.84 -13.90 -12.75
N LEU A 188 -1.70 -14.61 -12.88
CA LEU A 188 -1.44 -15.49 -14.02
C LEU A 188 -2.46 -16.64 -14.17
N LYS A 189 -3.16 -17.01 -13.09
CA LYS A 189 -4.20 -18.04 -13.09
C LYS A 189 -5.60 -17.47 -13.32
N GLY A 190 -5.75 -16.16 -13.56
CA GLY A 190 -7.04 -15.50 -13.71
C GLY A 190 -7.85 -15.41 -12.40
N LYS A 191 -7.21 -15.64 -11.25
CA LYS A 191 -7.84 -15.67 -9.92
C LYS A 191 -7.97 -14.27 -9.33
N TYR A 192 -8.61 -13.38 -10.07
CA TYR A 192 -8.69 -11.96 -9.73
C TYR A 192 -9.59 -11.68 -8.52
N GLN A 193 -10.68 -12.45 -8.37
CA GLN A 193 -11.59 -12.28 -7.24
C GLN A 193 -10.92 -12.61 -5.90
N GLU A 194 -10.04 -13.61 -5.88
CA GLU A 194 -9.27 -13.96 -4.70
C GLU A 194 -8.26 -12.87 -4.32
N ILE A 195 -7.68 -12.17 -5.30
CA ILE A 195 -6.81 -11.01 -5.05
C ILE A 195 -7.63 -9.84 -4.47
N TYR A 196 -8.80 -9.55 -5.05
CA TYR A 196 -9.68 -8.50 -4.55
C TYR A 196 -10.15 -8.78 -3.12
N HIS A 197 -10.57 -10.02 -2.83
CA HIS A 197 -11.00 -10.42 -1.50
C HIS A 197 -9.86 -10.35 -0.48
N TYR A 198 -8.64 -10.70 -0.88
CA TYR A 198 -7.45 -10.55 -0.04
C TYR A 198 -7.19 -9.09 0.31
N CYS A 199 -7.19 -8.20 -0.69
CA CYS A 199 -7.03 -6.77 -0.46
C CYS A 199 -8.15 -6.20 0.45
N GLN A 200 -9.40 -6.64 0.25
CA GLN A 200 -10.51 -6.25 1.14
C GLN A 200 -10.27 -6.66 2.60
N LYS A 201 -9.76 -7.87 2.81
CA LYS A 201 -9.41 -8.38 4.15
C LYS A 201 -8.26 -7.60 4.77
N ASP A 202 -7.23 -7.23 4.01
CA ASP A 202 -6.09 -6.45 4.51
C ASP A 202 -6.52 -5.03 4.92
N VAL A 203 -7.41 -4.38 4.16
CA VAL A 203 -8.00 -3.09 4.55
C VAL A 203 -8.82 -3.20 5.83
N GLU A 204 -9.68 -4.23 5.92
CA GLU A 204 -10.50 -4.46 7.11
C GLU A 204 -9.65 -4.73 8.35
N LEU A 205 -8.64 -5.59 8.20
CA LEU A 205 -7.73 -5.91 9.29
C LEU A 205 -6.92 -4.69 9.73
N THR A 206 -6.46 -3.87 8.78
CA THR A 206 -5.80 -2.60 9.06
C THR A 206 -6.71 -1.67 9.87
N ARG A 207 -8.00 -1.57 9.51
CA ARG A 207 -8.98 -0.78 10.28
C ARG A 207 -9.11 -1.28 11.72
N GLN A 208 -9.21 -2.58 11.93
CA GLN A 208 -9.28 -3.17 13.29
C GLN A 208 -7.99 -2.90 14.09
N VAL A 209 -6.83 -3.06 13.45
CA VAL A 209 -5.51 -2.76 14.05
C VAL A 209 -5.44 -1.30 14.47
N TYR A 210 -5.81 -0.37 13.57
CA TYR A 210 -5.84 1.06 13.86
C TYR A 210 -6.73 1.35 15.08
N ASN A 211 -7.98 0.89 15.07
CA ASN A 211 -8.93 1.11 16.17
C ASN A 211 -8.39 0.60 17.51
N ARG A 212 -7.72 -0.56 17.50
CA ARG A 212 -7.09 -1.14 18.68
C ARG A 212 -5.89 -0.33 19.18
N MET A 213 -5.09 0.23 18.27
CA MET A 213 -3.92 1.06 18.59
C MET A 213 -4.29 2.47 19.07
N THR A 214 -5.45 2.98 18.64
CA THR A 214 -5.96 4.31 19.03
C THR A 214 -6.96 4.27 20.19
N PHE A 215 -7.24 3.08 20.73
CA PHE A 215 -8.21 2.88 21.81
C PHE A 215 -9.62 3.38 21.43
N GLU A 216 -9.98 3.27 20.15
CA GLU A 216 -11.30 3.65 19.65
C GLU A 216 -12.32 2.49 19.74
N ASN A 217 -11.89 1.30 20.19
CA ASN A 217 -12.72 0.15 20.55
C ASN A 217 -12.09 -0.67 21.69
#